data_AF-A0A2C9JP67-F1
#
_entry.id   AF-A0A2C9JP67-F1
#
_cell.length_a   1.000
_cell.length_b   1.000
_cell.length_c   1.000
_cell.angle_alpha   90.00
_cell.angle_beta   90.00
_cell.angle_gamma   90.00
#
_symmetry.space_group_name_H-M   'P 1'
#
loop_
_entity.id
_entity.type
_entity.pdbx_description
1 polymer ?
#
loop_
_entity_poly.entity_id
_entity_poly.type
_entity_poly.pdbx_seq_one_letter_code
_entity_poly.pdbx_strand_id
1 'polypeptide(L)'
;MPGYTNNCSQQCSNYAGGFTCSCYLGFSFNDGLCQDIDECKLGKAKCEQICVNTESSYRCTCNPGLVLQTDGLTCKTKVECDKSNNCSYKCSVMNGTDQCYCPKGKTLAQDLNNCDDVNLCEHSHCTFECAETDSNTSYTCMCGLGQYLASNGIDCLDCVEGKWGHLCANTCNCTAVNTLRCDRLSGSCQCKSGWSGPQCEKDIDECVQGLADCSANSRCQNIDGGYVCTCIDGFVKNQTNGVCQECDSNFYGPSCAYNCSCGDKSLCNKMNGSCYCVPEWTGDNCNQDIDECVRGIHTCDERKYEKCQNTPGGYQCTCMEGYLRGCDSCLCGAIKNHDLTIVFNYNAASLNLDDKFSNDYKTTVTQVQLQLEISLKSSMNSIISVTVISIRKGSLIVDYSVVLNATLEHESNKSFHAVLRDILDKGVILFEKPVSVLDITSDGYQVTNSTCMCRDTEECIVGSDTTICRSVILNLRVHFEQWLNVNL
;
A
#
# COMPACT_ATOMS: atom_id res chain seq x y z
N MET A 1 -102.17 -136.51 43.45
CA MET A 1 -102.32 -135.11 43.93
C MET A 1 -101.48 -134.22 43.02
N PRO A 2 -102.02 -133.12 42.48
CA PRO A 2 -101.39 -132.41 41.36
C PRO A 2 -100.24 -131.53 41.85
N GLY A 3 -99.06 -131.68 41.22
CA GLY A 3 -97.93 -130.78 41.40
C GLY A 3 -98.16 -129.50 40.61
N TYR A 4 -98.21 -128.36 41.29
CA TYR A 4 -98.22 -127.04 40.66
C TYR A 4 -96.82 -126.73 40.11
N THR A 5 -96.72 -126.48 38.81
CA THR A 5 -95.54 -125.86 38.18
C THR A 5 -95.47 -124.39 38.60
N ASN A 6 -94.34 -123.98 39.17
CA ASN A 6 -94.06 -122.60 39.57
C ASN A 6 -93.75 -121.74 38.32
N ASN A 7 -94.48 -120.64 38.11
CA ASN A 7 -94.36 -119.72 36.96
C ASN A 7 -93.82 -118.33 37.36
N CYS A 8 -92.88 -118.23 38.31
CA CYS A 8 -92.23 -116.95 38.63
C CYS A 8 -91.13 -116.59 37.61
N SER A 9 -91.11 -115.34 37.15
CA SER A 9 -90.16 -114.84 36.14
C SER A 9 -88.79 -114.39 36.68
N GLN A 10 -88.70 -113.95 37.93
CA GLN A 10 -87.42 -113.55 38.55
C GLN A 10 -87.21 -114.25 39.90
N GLN A 11 -87.80 -113.76 41.00
CA GLN A 11 -87.63 -114.35 42.33
C GLN A 11 -88.90 -115.07 42.78
N CYS A 12 -88.73 -116.23 43.44
CA CYS A 12 -89.82 -117.00 44.02
C CYS A 12 -89.55 -117.35 45.49
N SER A 13 -90.54 -117.13 46.35
CA SER A 13 -90.51 -117.49 47.77
C SER A 13 -91.71 -118.39 48.10
N ASN A 14 -91.46 -119.60 48.64
CA ASN A 14 -92.50 -120.58 48.96
C ASN A 14 -92.98 -120.47 50.41
N TYR A 15 -94.27 -120.72 50.67
CA TYR A 15 -94.85 -120.83 52.02
C TYR A 15 -95.90 -121.95 52.10
N ALA A 16 -96.26 -122.41 53.29
CA ALA A 16 -97.17 -123.55 53.46
C ALA A 16 -98.56 -123.24 52.86
N GLY A 17 -98.87 -123.85 51.72
CA GLY A 17 -100.11 -123.66 50.97
C GLY A 17 -99.98 -122.83 49.69
N GLY A 18 -98.80 -122.29 49.34
CA GLY A 18 -98.61 -121.50 48.11
C GLY A 18 -97.18 -120.99 47.86
N PHE A 19 -97.04 -120.10 46.87
CA PHE A 19 -95.78 -119.40 46.57
C PHE A 19 -96.06 -117.93 46.23
N THR A 20 -95.08 -117.04 46.40
CA THR A 20 -95.15 -115.65 45.98
C THR A 20 -93.94 -115.31 45.09
N CYS A 21 -94.15 -114.46 44.09
CA CYS A 21 -93.09 -114.00 43.20
C CYS A 21 -92.73 -112.53 43.51
N SER A 22 -91.45 -112.18 43.44
CA SER A 22 -90.96 -110.80 43.55
C SER A 22 -90.02 -110.47 42.39
N CYS A 23 -89.84 -109.16 42.12
CA CYS A 23 -88.96 -108.66 41.07
C CYS A 23 -87.70 -108.03 41.64
N TYR A 24 -86.61 -108.03 40.85
CA TYR A 24 -85.40 -107.28 41.15
C TYR A 24 -85.68 -105.77 41.21
N LEU A 25 -84.82 -105.03 41.91
CA LEU A 25 -84.87 -103.58 41.96
C LEU A 25 -84.83 -103.00 40.52
N GLY A 26 -85.69 -102.02 40.25
CA GLY A 26 -85.87 -101.46 38.90
C GLY A 26 -86.94 -102.16 38.07
N PHE A 27 -87.63 -103.20 38.58
CA PHE A 27 -88.72 -103.91 37.89
C PHE A 27 -90.02 -103.87 38.68
N SER A 28 -91.15 -103.81 37.96
CA SER A 28 -92.51 -103.87 38.51
C SER A 28 -93.17 -105.21 38.17
N PHE A 29 -93.91 -105.76 39.13
CA PHE A 29 -94.61 -107.03 38.97
C PHE A 29 -95.98 -106.82 38.32
N ASN A 30 -96.17 -107.30 37.09
CA ASN A 30 -97.45 -107.27 36.38
C ASN A 30 -97.78 -108.65 35.83
N ASP A 31 -98.92 -109.21 36.24
CA ASP A 31 -99.48 -110.47 35.71
C ASP A 31 -98.50 -111.66 35.64
N GLY A 32 -97.70 -111.84 36.70
CA GLY A 32 -96.72 -112.94 36.81
C GLY A 32 -95.36 -112.67 36.17
N LEU A 33 -95.21 -111.56 35.45
CA LEU A 33 -93.97 -111.16 34.76
C LEU A 33 -93.38 -109.88 35.38
N CYS A 34 -92.07 -109.89 35.61
CA CYS A 34 -91.33 -108.70 36.03
C CYS A 34 -90.96 -107.86 34.81
N GLN A 35 -91.53 -106.67 34.72
CA GLN A 35 -91.26 -105.71 33.65
C GLN A 35 -90.43 -104.54 34.16
N ASP A 36 -89.43 -104.14 33.37
CA ASP A 36 -88.54 -103.02 33.68
C ASP A 36 -89.33 -101.72 33.89
N ILE A 37 -88.93 -100.94 34.91
CA ILE A 37 -89.55 -99.65 35.23
C ILE A 37 -88.88 -98.60 34.36
N ASP A 38 -89.58 -98.12 33.33
CA ASP A 38 -89.07 -97.03 32.49
C ASP A 38 -89.12 -95.69 33.23
N GLU A 39 -88.05 -95.35 33.96
CA GLU A 39 -88.00 -94.12 34.76
C GLU A 39 -88.02 -92.85 33.90
N CYS A 40 -87.62 -92.96 32.62
CA CYS A 40 -87.71 -91.86 31.65
C CYS A 40 -89.18 -91.55 31.32
N LYS A 41 -90.01 -92.57 31.04
CA LYS A 41 -91.45 -92.38 30.76
C LYS A 41 -92.22 -91.95 32.00
N LEU A 42 -91.83 -92.43 33.18
CA LEU A 42 -92.46 -92.08 34.45
C LEU A 42 -92.02 -90.71 34.98
N GLY A 43 -91.10 -90.00 34.30
CA GLY A 43 -90.59 -88.69 34.71
C GLY A 43 -89.82 -88.72 36.04
N LYS A 44 -89.32 -89.89 36.44
CA LYS A 44 -88.53 -90.07 37.67
C LYS A 44 -87.04 -89.88 37.44
N ALA A 45 -86.59 -89.98 36.18
CA ALA A 45 -85.21 -89.71 35.80
C ALA A 45 -84.89 -88.22 35.88
N LYS A 46 -83.89 -87.84 36.68
CA LYS A 46 -83.48 -86.44 36.89
C LYS A 46 -82.47 -85.93 35.85
N CYS A 47 -82.53 -86.46 34.62
CA CYS A 47 -81.62 -86.04 33.55
C CYS A 47 -81.90 -84.59 33.15
N GLU A 48 -80.85 -83.77 33.02
CA GLU A 48 -80.99 -82.40 32.53
C GLU A 48 -81.49 -82.36 31.08
N GLN A 49 -81.02 -83.30 30.24
CA GLN A 49 -81.27 -83.30 28.80
C GLN A 49 -81.92 -84.59 28.32
N ILE A 50 -81.12 -85.58 27.88
CA ILE A 50 -81.65 -86.79 27.26
C ILE A 50 -81.62 -87.91 28.30
N CYS A 51 -82.77 -88.55 28.52
CA CYS A 51 -82.88 -89.75 29.34
C CYS A 51 -82.95 -91.00 28.46
N VAL A 52 -82.15 -92.00 28.77
CA VAL A 52 -82.16 -93.31 28.09
C VAL A 52 -82.45 -94.39 29.12
N ASN A 53 -83.61 -95.05 28.97
CA ASN A 53 -83.98 -96.17 29.81
C ASN A 53 -83.08 -97.39 29.52
N THR A 54 -82.68 -98.10 30.57
CA THR A 54 -81.83 -99.29 30.50
C THR A 54 -82.45 -100.41 31.32
N GLU A 55 -82.10 -101.65 31.03
CA GLU A 55 -82.59 -102.76 31.84
C GLU A 55 -82.12 -102.60 33.30
N SER A 56 -83.05 -102.53 34.25
CA SER A 56 -82.90 -102.25 35.69
C SER A 56 -82.66 -100.79 36.13
N SER A 57 -82.52 -99.81 35.22
CA SER A 57 -82.25 -98.39 35.58
C SER A 57 -82.34 -97.42 34.38
N TYR A 58 -81.80 -96.20 34.50
CA TYR A 58 -81.66 -95.24 33.39
C TYR A 58 -80.27 -94.59 33.38
N ARG A 59 -79.88 -94.02 32.23
CA ARG A 59 -78.69 -93.14 32.12
C ARG A 59 -79.02 -91.85 31.39
N CYS A 60 -78.33 -90.77 31.74
CA CYS A 60 -78.48 -89.48 31.07
C CYS A 60 -77.40 -89.30 29.99
N THR A 61 -77.75 -88.64 28.89
CA THR A 61 -76.82 -88.23 27.84
C THR A 61 -77.04 -86.76 27.47
N CYS A 62 -76.02 -86.13 26.89
CA CYS A 62 -76.05 -84.72 26.51
C CYS A 62 -76.23 -84.53 25.00
N ASN A 63 -76.80 -83.39 24.62
CA ASN A 63 -76.84 -82.95 23.22
C ASN A 63 -75.43 -82.75 22.64
N PRO A 64 -75.24 -82.82 21.31
CA PRO A 64 -73.93 -82.64 20.68
C PRO A 64 -73.24 -81.32 21.10
N GLY A 65 -71.94 -81.38 21.42
CA GLY A 65 -71.15 -80.24 21.88
C GLY A 65 -71.08 -80.06 23.41
N LEU A 66 -71.79 -80.89 24.18
CA LEU A 66 -71.79 -80.91 25.63
C LEU A 66 -71.26 -82.25 26.17
N VAL A 67 -70.71 -82.24 27.38
CA VAL A 67 -70.21 -83.43 28.08
C VAL A 67 -70.97 -83.64 29.39
N LEU A 68 -71.32 -84.90 29.68
CA LEU A 68 -71.99 -85.30 30.92
C LEU A 68 -71.03 -85.10 32.09
N GLN A 69 -71.50 -84.40 33.13
CA GLN A 69 -70.70 -84.14 34.32
C GLN A 69 -70.55 -85.41 35.18
N THR A 70 -69.67 -85.35 36.17
CA THR A 70 -69.35 -86.47 37.06
C THR A 70 -70.53 -86.91 37.93
N ASP A 71 -71.58 -86.09 38.04
CA ASP A 71 -72.83 -86.47 38.71
C ASP A 71 -73.73 -87.38 37.88
N GLY A 72 -73.40 -87.60 36.61
CA GLY A 72 -74.14 -88.44 35.68
C GLY A 72 -75.51 -87.88 35.28
N LEU A 73 -75.81 -86.61 35.61
CA LEU A 73 -77.14 -86.01 35.44
C LEU A 73 -77.11 -84.70 34.63
N THR A 74 -76.07 -83.86 34.79
CA THR A 74 -75.99 -82.53 34.16
C THR A 74 -74.96 -82.47 33.04
N CYS A 75 -75.08 -81.46 32.16
CA CYS A 75 -74.28 -81.30 30.96
C CYS A 75 -73.51 -79.97 30.93
N LYS A 76 -72.22 -79.98 30.57
CA LYS A 76 -71.38 -78.76 30.46
C LYS A 76 -70.74 -78.63 29.07
N THR A 77 -70.45 -77.40 28.64
CA THR A 77 -69.74 -77.11 27.39
C THR A 77 -68.30 -77.63 27.39
N LYS A 78 -67.89 -78.25 26.28
CA LYS A 78 -66.49 -78.60 26.02
C LYS A 78 -65.71 -77.31 25.69
N VAL A 79 -64.73 -76.93 26.51
CA VAL A 79 -63.89 -75.75 26.26
C VAL A 79 -62.43 -76.17 26.29
N GLU A 80 -61.85 -76.60 25.16
CA GLU A 80 -60.39 -76.72 25.01
C GLU A 80 -59.99 -76.48 23.55
N CYS A 81 -59.09 -75.52 23.31
CA CYS A 81 -58.26 -75.47 22.10
C CYS A 81 -57.29 -76.66 22.17
N ASP A 82 -57.14 -77.38 21.06
CA ASP A 82 -56.43 -78.66 21.07
C ASP A 82 -54.92 -78.44 21.29
N LYS A 83 -54.27 -79.34 22.03
CA LYS A 83 -52.81 -79.26 22.32
C LYS A 83 -51.93 -79.36 21.06
N SER A 84 -52.52 -79.49 19.88
CA SER A 84 -51.84 -79.56 18.59
C SER A 84 -51.52 -78.18 17.98
N ASN A 85 -52.28 -77.13 18.31
CA ASN A 85 -51.98 -75.79 17.80
C ASN A 85 -51.02 -75.09 18.76
N ASN A 86 -49.72 -75.24 18.47
CA ASN A 86 -48.58 -74.64 19.16
C ASN A 86 -48.52 -73.10 18.94
N CYS A 87 -49.62 -72.40 19.20
CA CYS A 87 -49.71 -70.95 19.04
C CYS A 87 -48.72 -70.26 19.98
N SER A 88 -47.88 -69.40 19.42
CA SER A 88 -46.84 -68.66 20.16
C SER A 88 -47.39 -67.64 21.18
N TYR A 89 -48.65 -67.20 21.06
CA TYR A 89 -49.27 -66.24 21.99
C TYR A 89 -50.67 -66.64 22.47
N LYS A 90 -51.70 -66.55 21.62
CA LYS A 90 -53.10 -66.82 22.03
C LYS A 90 -53.85 -67.61 20.97
N CYS A 91 -54.66 -68.58 21.38
CA CYS A 91 -55.53 -69.38 20.50
C CYS A 91 -57.00 -69.10 20.81
N SER A 92 -57.86 -69.07 19.77
CA SER A 92 -59.32 -69.11 19.94
C SER A 92 -60.00 -69.83 18.79
N VAL A 93 -61.19 -70.37 19.05
CA VAL A 93 -61.99 -71.09 18.05
C VAL A 93 -62.89 -70.11 17.28
N MET A 94 -62.72 -69.99 15.97
CA MET A 94 -63.66 -69.30 15.07
C MET A 94 -64.28 -70.31 14.11
N ASN A 95 -65.61 -70.36 13.99
CA ASN A 95 -66.32 -71.28 13.07
C ASN A 95 -65.89 -72.76 13.18
N GLY A 96 -65.51 -73.21 14.38
CA GLY A 96 -65.07 -74.58 14.62
C GLY A 96 -63.61 -74.88 14.23
N THR A 97 -62.82 -73.89 13.84
CA THR A 97 -61.37 -74.03 13.60
C THR A 97 -60.54 -73.24 14.61
N ASP A 98 -59.42 -73.82 15.03
CA ASP A 98 -58.46 -73.18 15.93
C ASP A 98 -57.66 -72.11 15.16
N GLN A 99 -57.65 -70.88 15.65
CA GLN A 99 -56.88 -69.77 15.08
C GLN A 99 -55.94 -69.17 16.12
N CYS A 100 -54.68 -68.94 15.73
CA CYS A 100 -53.69 -68.23 16.55
C CYS A 100 -53.77 -66.72 16.31
N TYR A 101 -53.55 -65.95 17.38
CA TYR A 101 -53.49 -64.49 17.37
C TYR A 101 -52.17 -64.04 17.92
N CYS A 102 -51.65 -62.96 17.35
CA CYS A 102 -50.44 -62.32 17.80
C CYS A 102 -50.73 -61.12 18.70
N PRO A 103 -49.81 -60.77 19.61
CA PRO A 103 -49.89 -59.53 20.36
C PRO A 103 -49.80 -58.33 19.40
N LYS A 104 -50.25 -57.17 19.85
CA LYS A 104 -50.17 -55.92 19.07
C LYS A 104 -48.71 -55.64 18.67
N GLY A 105 -48.45 -55.36 17.40
CA GLY A 105 -47.10 -55.12 16.86
C GLY A 105 -46.45 -56.32 16.15
N LYS A 106 -47.09 -57.49 16.19
CA LYS A 106 -46.61 -58.71 15.51
C LYS A 106 -47.63 -59.26 14.53
N THR A 107 -47.17 -59.90 13.47
CA THR A 107 -48.01 -60.58 12.47
C THR A 107 -47.83 -62.09 12.56
N LEU A 108 -48.90 -62.81 12.23
CA LEU A 108 -48.86 -64.26 12.20
C LEU A 108 -47.95 -64.70 11.04
N ALA A 109 -46.92 -65.48 11.36
CA ALA A 109 -45.96 -66.03 10.43
C ALA A 109 -46.63 -66.96 9.40
N GLN A 110 -45.90 -67.32 8.33
CA GLN A 110 -46.43 -68.23 7.29
C GLN A 110 -46.84 -69.61 7.82
N ASP A 111 -46.26 -70.03 8.95
CA ASP A 111 -46.59 -71.29 9.62
C ASP A 111 -47.92 -71.23 10.42
N LEU A 112 -48.58 -70.07 10.44
CA LEU A 112 -49.84 -69.80 11.12
C LEU A 112 -49.82 -70.02 12.65
N ASN A 113 -48.63 -70.13 13.25
CA ASN A 113 -48.45 -70.44 14.67
C ASN A 113 -47.52 -69.44 15.38
N ASN A 114 -46.47 -68.99 14.70
CA ASN A 114 -45.49 -68.06 15.24
C ASN A 114 -45.88 -66.60 14.96
N CYS A 115 -45.40 -65.71 15.81
CA CYS A 115 -45.63 -64.28 15.67
C CYS A 115 -44.33 -63.61 15.26
N ASP A 116 -44.24 -63.27 13.98
CA ASP A 116 -43.14 -62.52 13.42
C ASP A 116 -43.29 -61.05 13.78
N ASP A 117 -42.14 -60.43 14.00
CA ASP A 117 -42.09 -59.01 14.26
C ASP A 117 -42.43 -58.22 13.00
N VAL A 118 -43.27 -57.21 13.14
CA VAL A 118 -43.55 -56.31 12.01
C VAL A 118 -42.45 -55.27 12.00
N ASN A 119 -41.54 -55.32 11.02
CA ASN A 119 -40.55 -54.27 10.83
C ASN A 119 -41.28 -52.97 10.45
N LEU A 120 -41.45 -52.07 11.42
CA LEU A 120 -42.16 -50.81 11.22
C LEU A 120 -41.34 -49.82 10.37
N CYS A 121 -40.03 -50.06 10.23
CA CYS A 121 -39.13 -49.23 9.45
C CYS A 121 -39.09 -49.58 7.95
N GLU A 122 -39.50 -50.80 7.56
CA GLU A 122 -39.48 -51.27 6.16
C GLU A 122 -40.37 -50.42 5.23
N HIS A 123 -41.39 -49.77 5.78
CA HIS A 123 -42.27 -48.82 5.07
C HIS A 123 -42.34 -47.44 5.76
N SER A 124 -41.34 -47.09 6.55
CA SER A 124 -41.32 -45.77 7.21
C SER A 124 -41.17 -44.65 6.18
N HIS A 125 -41.83 -43.52 6.43
CA HIS A 125 -41.66 -42.31 5.62
C HIS A 125 -40.56 -41.39 6.16
N CYS A 126 -39.72 -41.88 7.08
CA CYS A 126 -38.64 -41.10 7.67
C CYS A 126 -37.70 -40.55 6.60
N THR A 127 -37.29 -39.28 6.72
CA THR A 127 -36.38 -38.65 5.75
C THR A 127 -34.96 -39.21 5.80
N PHE A 128 -34.49 -39.67 6.97
CA PHE A 128 -33.11 -40.14 7.16
C PHE A 128 -33.06 -41.56 7.74
N GLU A 129 -33.15 -41.72 9.05
CA GLU A 129 -33.10 -43.03 9.71
C GLU A 129 -34.38 -43.30 10.51
N CYS A 130 -34.74 -44.57 10.64
CA CYS A 130 -35.85 -45.05 11.44
C CYS A 130 -35.32 -45.99 12.53
N ALA A 131 -35.81 -45.82 13.76
CA ALA A 131 -35.54 -46.72 14.86
C ALA A 131 -36.86 -47.20 15.47
N GLU A 132 -36.98 -48.51 15.68
CA GLU A 132 -38.09 -49.09 16.42
C GLU A 132 -37.98 -48.75 17.90
N THR A 133 -39.11 -48.50 18.55
CA THR A 133 -39.18 -48.16 19.98
C THR A 133 -39.44 -49.41 20.82
N ASP A 134 -39.01 -49.38 22.10
CA ASP A 134 -39.14 -50.50 23.04
C ASP A 134 -40.58 -51.04 23.06
N SER A 135 -40.80 -52.21 22.43
CA SER A 135 -42.04 -53.02 22.28
C SER A 135 -42.42 -53.33 20.82
N ASN A 136 -41.71 -52.81 19.82
CA ASN A 136 -42.01 -53.03 18.38
C ASN A 136 -43.47 -52.66 18.03
N THR A 137 -44.02 -51.68 18.73
CA THR A 137 -45.38 -51.17 18.53
C THR A 137 -45.41 -49.79 17.87
N SER A 138 -44.26 -49.13 17.78
CA SER A 138 -44.07 -47.80 17.19
C SER A 138 -42.62 -47.61 16.72
N TYR A 139 -42.41 -46.68 15.80
CA TYR A 139 -41.09 -46.25 15.34
C TYR A 139 -40.89 -44.74 15.58
N THR A 140 -39.63 -44.31 15.62
CA THR A 140 -39.24 -42.89 15.65
C THR A 140 -38.24 -42.62 14.54
N CYS A 141 -38.33 -41.43 13.94
CA CYS A 141 -37.36 -40.99 12.93
C CYS A 141 -36.19 -40.28 13.61
N MET A 142 -34.98 -40.57 13.17
CA MET A 142 -33.73 -39.95 13.62
C MET A 142 -33.13 -39.15 12.46
N CYS A 143 -32.50 -38.02 12.80
CA CYS A 143 -31.85 -37.15 11.84
C CYS A 143 -30.34 -37.18 12.00
N GLY A 144 -29.62 -36.95 10.89
CA GLY A 144 -28.17 -36.85 10.89
C GLY A 144 -27.65 -35.61 11.62
N LEU A 145 -26.32 -35.47 11.66
CA LEU A 145 -25.66 -34.27 12.18
C LEU A 145 -26.08 -33.03 11.37
N GLY A 146 -26.23 -31.89 12.06
CA GLY A 146 -26.63 -30.63 11.43
C GLY A 146 -28.12 -30.54 11.11
N GLN A 147 -28.93 -31.45 11.64
CA GLN A 147 -30.37 -31.51 11.44
C GLN A 147 -31.12 -31.78 12.75
N TYR A 148 -32.41 -31.46 12.76
CA TYR A 148 -33.35 -31.77 13.84
C TYR A 148 -34.68 -32.27 13.28
N LEU A 149 -35.40 -33.05 14.09
CA LEU A 149 -36.69 -33.62 13.69
C LEU A 149 -37.77 -32.53 13.71
N ALA A 150 -38.47 -32.38 12.59
CA ALA A 150 -39.58 -31.44 12.44
C ALA A 150 -40.75 -31.81 13.35
N SER A 151 -41.68 -30.87 13.53
CA SER A 151 -42.87 -31.07 14.37
C SER A 151 -43.82 -32.18 13.90
N ASN A 152 -43.70 -32.60 12.64
CA ASN A 152 -44.47 -33.74 12.11
C ASN A 152 -43.85 -35.10 12.48
N GLY A 153 -42.66 -35.13 13.10
CA GLY A 153 -41.98 -36.35 13.55
C GLY A 153 -41.39 -37.18 12.41
N ILE A 154 -41.32 -36.65 11.18
CA ILE A 154 -40.90 -37.38 9.98
C ILE A 154 -39.74 -36.66 9.27
N ASP A 155 -39.91 -35.35 9.08
CA ASP A 155 -38.98 -34.58 8.27
C ASP A 155 -37.75 -34.14 9.07
N CYS A 156 -36.58 -34.18 8.44
CA CYS A 156 -35.35 -33.62 9.01
C CYS A 156 -35.12 -32.21 8.46
N LEU A 157 -35.15 -31.23 9.36
CA LEU A 157 -34.87 -29.84 9.03
C LEU A 157 -33.43 -29.50 9.38
N ASP A 158 -32.78 -28.72 8.53
CA ASP A 158 -31.42 -28.26 8.76
C ASP A 158 -31.35 -27.28 9.94
N CYS A 159 -30.24 -27.31 10.69
CA CYS A 159 -30.02 -26.36 11.77
C CYS A 159 -30.11 -24.92 11.27
N VAL A 160 -30.74 -24.07 12.08
CA VAL A 160 -30.73 -22.61 11.89
C VAL A 160 -29.31 -22.07 11.98
N GLU A 161 -29.05 -20.92 11.34
CA GLU A 161 -27.75 -20.27 11.41
C GLU A 161 -27.28 -20.09 12.87
N GLY A 162 -26.01 -20.42 13.11
CA GLY A 162 -25.40 -20.34 14.43
C GLY A 162 -25.62 -21.57 15.32
N LYS A 163 -26.28 -22.62 14.84
CA LYS A 163 -26.41 -23.91 15.53
C LYS A 163 -25.77 -25.05 14.74
N TRP A 164 -25.27 -26.06 15.45
CA TRP A 164 -24.61 -27.21 14.82
C TRP A 164 -24.71 -28.50 15.64
N GLY A 165 -24.34 -29.61 15.02
CA GLY A 165 -24.29 -30.94 15.65
C GLY A 165 -25.62 -31.69 15.61
N HIS A 166 -25.72 -32.79 16.35
CA HIS A 166 -26.94 -33.60 16.44
C HIS A 166 -28.05 -32.81 17.15
N LEU A 167 -29.26 -32.79 16.56
CA LEU A 167 -30.41 -32.03 17.06
C LEU A 167 -30.12 -30.53 17.27
N CYS A 168 -29.11 -29.98 16.60
CA CYS A 168 -28.72 -28.58 16.74
C CYS A 168 -28.43 -28.16 18.19
N ALA A 169 -27.94 -29.09 19.02
CA ALA A 169 -27.73 -28.87 20.45
C ALA A 169 -26.65 -27.83 20.74
N ASN A 170 -25.67 -27.68 19.85
CA ASN A 170 -24.53 -26.79 20.06
C ASN A 170 -24.73 -25.44 19.36
N THR A 171 -24.14 -24.39 19.95
CA THR A 171 -24.11 -23.04 19.36
C THR A 171 -22.73 -22.77 18.80
N CYS A 172 -22.65 -22.14 17.63
CA CYS A 172 -21.41 -21.71 17.02
C CYS A 172 -20.77 -20.58 17.83
N ASN A 173 -19.49 -20.73 18.18
CA ASN A 173 -18.72 -19.73 18.92
C ASN A 173 -17.82 -18.95 17.96
N CYS A 174 -18.42 -18.35 16.92
CA CYS A 174 -17.72 -17.61 15.88
C CYS A 174 -17.90 -16.11 16.08
N THR A 175 -16.92 -15.30 15.66
CA THR A 175 -17.03 -13.84 15.66
C THR A 175 -18.02 -13.40 14.59
N ALA A 176 -19.21 -12.92 14.97
CA ALA A 176 -20.31 -12.63 14.04
C ALA A 176 -19.94 -11.64 12.93
N VAL A 177 -19.09 -10.65 13.22
CA VAL A 177 -18.69 -9.62 12.25
C VAL A 177 -17.75 -10.19 11.18
N ASN A 178 -16.91 -11.16 11.54
CA ASN A 178 -15.78 -11.64 10.72
C ASN A 178 -16.02 -13.02 10.13
N THR A 179 -17.13 -13.66 10.47
CA THR A 179 -17.50 -15.00 10.00
C THR A 179 -18.41 -14.88 8.77
N LEU A 180 -18.09 -15.65 7.73
CA LEU A 180 -18.94 -15.80 6.55
C LEU A 180 -20.12 -16.73 6.85
N ARG A 181 -19.83 -17.92 7.39
CA ARG A 181 -20.83 -18.90 7.84
C ARG A 181 -20.22 -19.89 8.83
N CYS A 182 -21.06 -20.46 9.70
CA CYS A 182 -20.69 -21.58 10.54
C CYS A 182 -21.13 -22.90 9.88
N ASP A 183 -20.26 -23.90 9.87
CA ASP A 183 -20.60 -25.23 9.39
C ASP A 183 -21.58 -25.93 10.34
N ARG A 184 -22.75 -26.31 9.83
CA ARG A 184 -23.82 -26.95 10.61
C ARG A 184 -23.46 -28.34 11.13
N LEU A 185 -22.48 -29.01 10.54
CA LEU A 185 -22.07 -30.36 10.93
C LEU A 185 -21.07 -30.31 12.10
N SER A 186 -20.00 -29.52 11.95
CA SER A 186 -18.85 -29.49 12.86
C SER A 186 -18.78 -28.26 13.78
N GLY A 187 -19.56 -27.21 13.50
CA GLY A 187 -19.48 -25.94 14.21
C GLY A 187 -18.25 -25.10 13.83
N SER A 188 -17.50 -25.50 12.81
CA SER A 188 -16.32 -24.76 12.35
C SER A 188 -16.71 -23.45 11.68
N CYS A 189 -15.96 -22.39 11.99
CA CYS A 189 -16.21 -21.05 11.47
C CYS A 189 -15.49 -20.87 10.13
N GLN A 190 -16.24 -20.59 9.06
CA GLN A 190 -15.66 -20.13 7.80
C GLN A 190 -15.52 -18.62 7.85
N CYS A 191 -14.29 -18.14 7.84
CA CYS A 191 -13.99 -16.72 8.00
C CYS A 191 -14.21 -15.94 6.70
N LYS A 192 -14.55 -14.66 6.84
CA LYS A 192 -14.50 -13.71 5.71
C LYS A 192 -13.04 -13.55 5.27
N SER A 193 -12.83 -13.15 4.01
CA SER A 193 -11.50 -12.79 3.52
C SER A 193 -10.83 -11.77 4.45
N GLY A 194 -9.54 -11.93 4.72
CA GLY A 194 -8.79 -11.10 5.67
C GLY A 194 -8.82 -11.59 7.13
N TRP A 195 -9.58 -12.65 7.44
CA TRP A 195 -9.69 -13.17 8.81
C TRP A 195 -9.28 -14.63 8.93
N SER A 196 -8.72 -14.99 10.08
CA SER A 196 -8.22 -16.32 10.42
C SER A 196 -8.51 -16.68 11.88
N GLY A 197 -8.12 -17.89 12.27
CA GLY A 197 -8.35 -18.44 13.60
C GLY A 197 -9.62 -19.29 13.69
N PRO A 198 -9.73 -20.15 14.71
CA PRO A 198 -10.86 -21.06 14.88
C PRO A 198 -12.21 -20.34 15.06
N GLN A 199 -12.20 -19.07 15.48
CA GLN A 199 -13.39 -18.25 15.70
C GLN A 199 -13.43 -17.01 14.80
N CYS A 200 -12.54 -16.92 13.80
CA CYS A 200 -12.37 -15.74 12.95
C CYS A 200 -12.00 -14.48 13.74
N GLU A 201 -11.25 -14.65 14.82
CA GLU A 201 -10.85 -13.61 15.75
C GLU A 201 -9.52 -12.95 15.40
N LYS A 202 -8.74 -13.55 14.49
CA LYS A 202 -7.42 -13.06 14.12
C LYS A 202 -7.46 -12.40 12.77
N ASP A 203 -7.10 -11.13 12.75
CA ASP A 203 -6.83 -10.41 11.52
C ASP A 203 -5.59 -11.00 10.80
N ILE A 204 -5.64 -11.06 9.47
CA ILE A 204 -4.51 -11.50 8.64
C ILE A 204 -3.73 -10.27 8.23
N ASP A 205 -2.51 -10.10 8.77
CA ASP A 205 -1.64 -9.04 8.31
C ASP A 205 -1.08 -9.35 6.90
N GLU A 206 -1.75 -8.85 5.86
CA GLU A 206 -1.35 -9.10 4.47
C GLU A 206 -0.03 -8.43 4.11
N CYS A 207 0.35 -7.36 4.81
CA CYS A 207 1.61 -6.66 4.60
C CYS A 207 2.79 -7.53 5.05
N VAL A 208 2.68 -8.19 6.20
CA VAL A 208 3.74 -9.08 6.73
C VAL A 208 3.78 -10.41 5.97
N GLN A 209 2.64 -10.93 5.55
CA GLN A 209 2.56 -12.20 4.82
C GLN A 209 2.91 -12.08 3.32
N GLY A 210 3.12 -10.85 2.82
CA GLY A 210 3.40 -10.62 1.40
C GLY A 210 2.21 -10.92 0.49
N LEU A 211 0.99 -10.87 1.03
CA LEU A 211 -0.26 -11.07 0.30
C LEU A 211 -0.81 -9.75 -0.25
N ALA A 212 -0.32 -8.61 0.25
CA ALA A 212 -0.73 -7.29 -0.18
C ALA A 212 -0.20 -6.94 -1.58
N ASP A 213 -1.12 -6.78 -2.53
CA ASP A 213 -0.83 -6.27 -3.87
C ASP A 213 -0.85 -4.74 -3.88
N CYS A 214 0.32 -4.14 -3.64
CA CYS A 214 0.52 -2.70 -3.61
C CYS A 214 1.35 -2.25 -4.82
N SER A 215 0.90 -1.18 -5.49
CA SER A 215 1.63 -0.59 -6.62
C SER A 215 3.03 -0.10 -6.21
N ALA A 216 3.94 0.03 -7.17
CA ALA A 216 5.25 0.62 -6.90
C ALA A 216 5.13 2.00 -6.24
N ASN A 217 6.10 2.34 -5.36
CA ASN A 217 6.12 3.58 -4.57
C ASN A 217 4.92 3.74 -3.62
N SER A 218 4.37 2.62 -3.13
CA SER A 218 3.37 2.62 -2.07
C SER A 218 3.83 1.77 -0.89
N ARG A 219 3.33 2.13 0.30
CA ARG A 219 3.48 1.36 1.53
C ARG A 219 2.16 0.67 1.85
N CYS A 220 2.27 -0.59 2.25
CA CYS A 220 1.15 -1.34 2.77
C CYS A 220 0.88 -0.93 4.23
N GLN A 221 -0.39 -0.74 4.57
CA GLN A 221 -0.86 -0.56 5.93
C GLN A 221 -1.94 -1.60 6.20
N ASN A 222 -1.72 -2.41 7.24
CA ASN A 222 -2.68 -3.42 7.68
C ASN A 222 -3.89 -2.74 8.33
N ILE A 223 -5.10 -3.21 8.01
CA ILE A 223 -6.36 -2.75 8.61
C ILE A 223 -7.22 -3.96 8.96
N ASP A 224 -8.11 -3.85 9.93
CA ASP A 224 -8.93 -4.99 10.31
C ASP A 224 -9.76 -5.53 9.11
N GLY A 225 -9.47 -6.78 8.72
CA GLY A 225 -10.08 -7.49 7.60
C GLY A 225 -9.49 -7.19 6.23
N GLY A 226 -8.33 -6.53 6.14
CA GLY A 226 -7.66 -6.27 4.86
C GLY A 226 -6.44 -5.36 4.96
N TYR A 227 -6.09 -4.74 3.84
CA TYR A 227 -4.98 -3.80 3.78
C TYR A 227 -5.31 -2.58 2.92
N VAL A 228 -4.63 -1.48 3.18
CA VAL A 228 -4.67 -0.28 2.34
C VAL A 228 -3.27 0.08 1.88
N CYS A 229 -3.12 0.29 0.57
CA CYS A 229 -1.88 0.80 -0.02
C CYS A 229 -1.95 2.32 -0.09
N THR A 230 -1.04 2.99 0.61
CA THR A 230 -0.89 4.45 0.57
C THR A 230 0.41 4.80 -0.14
N CYS A 231 0.42 5.86 -0.95
CA CYS A 231 1.68 6.29 -1.57
C CYS A 231 2.68 6.71 -0.49
N ILE A 232 3.96 6.39 -0.71
CA ILE A 232 5.03 6.89 0.15
C ILE A 232 5.15 8.42 -0.02
N ASP A 233 5.77 9.07 0.95
CA ASP A 233 5.91 10.53 0.96
C ASP A 233 6.73 10.98 -0.27
N GLY A 234 6.31 12.06 -0.92
CA GLY A 234 6.84 12.49 -2.22
C GLY A 234 6.14 11.88 -3.44
N PHE A 235 5.09 11.08 -3.22
CA PHE A 235 4.24 10.55 -4.27
C PHE A 235 2.75 10.81 -4.01
N VAL A 236 1.98 10.97 -5.08
CA VAL A 236 0.53 11.13 -5.07
C VAL A 236 -0.14 10.09 -5.97
N LYS A 237 -1.31 9.61 -5.53
CA LYS A 237 -2.07 8.61 -6.28
C LYS A 237 -2.71 9.25 -7.51
N ASN A 238 -2.38 8.75 -8.69
CA ASN A 238 -3.00 9.19 -9.93
C ASN A 238 -4.45 8.64 -10.02
N GLN A 239 -5.40 9.51 -10.34
CA GLN A 239 -6.84 9.18 -10.34
C GLN A 239 -7.28 8.31 -11.53
N THR A 240 -6.56 8.32 -12.65
CA THR A 240 -6.92 7.56 -13.85
C THR A 240 -6.40 6.13 -13.85
N ASN A 241 -5.22 5.88 -13.28
CA ASN A 241 -4.59 4.55 -13.28
C ASN A 241 -4.33 3.97 -11.88
N GLY A 242 -4.55 4.74 -10.80
CA GLY A 242 -4.38 4.28 -9.43
C GLY A 242 -2.92 4.13 -8.97
N VAL A 243 -1.94 4.50 -9.81
CA VAL A 243 -0.50 4.35 -9.55
C VAL A 243 0.05 5.58 -8.81
N CYS A 244 1.01 5.36 -7.91
CA CYS A 244 1.72 6.45 -7.22
C CYS A 244 2.71 7.13 -8.18
N GLN A 245 2.47 8.41 -8.47
CA GLN A 245 3.33 9.26 -9.28
C GLN A 245 4.06 10.26 -8.40
N GLU A 246 5.26 10.64 -8.80
CA GLU A 246 6.09 11.59 -8.06
C GLU A 246 5.42 12.98 -8.01
N CYS A 247 5.62 13.70 -6.90
CA CYS A 247 5.14 15.08 -6.76
C CYS A 247 5.76 16.03 -7.78
N ASP A 248 4.97 17.00 -8.23
CA ASP A 248 5.45 18.13 -9.04
C ASP A 248 6.61 18.89 -8.35
N SER A 249 7.37 19.66 -9.14
CA SER A 249 8.61 20.37 -8.75
C SER A 249 8.57 21.05 -7.38
N ASN A 250 7.42 21.62 -7.00
CA ASN A 250 7.27 22.44 -5.80
C ASN A 250 6.47 21.79 -4.68
N PHE A 251 6.09 20.52 -4.76
CA PHE A 251 5.32 19.87 -3.70
C PHE A 251 6.07 18.71 -3.06
N TYR A 252 5.78 18.47 -1.78
CA TYR A 252 6.43 17.43 -0.98
C TYR A 252 5.50 16.83 0.08
N GLY A 253 5.98 15.75 0.68
CA GLY A 253 5.35 15.09 1.82
C GLY A 253 4.21 14.14 1.43
N PRO A 254 3.35 13.76 2.38
CA PRO A 254 2.24 12.84 2.13
C PRO A 254 1.26 13.42 1.12
N SER A 255 0.99 12.68 0.05
CA SER A 255 0.08 13.09 -1.04
C SER A 255 0.40 14.47 -1.64
N CYS A 256 1.66 14.90 -1.60
CA CYS A 256 2.11 16.21 -2.09
C CYS A 256 1.36 17.40 -1.44
N ALA A 257 0.93 17.27 -0.18
CA ALA A 257 0.08 18.25 0.48
C ALA A 257 0.80 19.57 0.81
N TYR A 258 2.14 19.58 0.82
CA TYR A 258 2.93 20.73 1.25
C TYR A 258 3.70 21.35 0.09
N ASN A 259 3.84 22.68 0.10
CA ASN A 259 4.57 23.43 -0.91
C ASN A 259 6.00 23.75 -0.41
N CYS A 260 6.98 23.53 -1.26
CA CYS A 260 8.37 23.86 -1.02
C CYS A 260 8.56 25.38 -1.05
N SER A 261 9.20 25.93 -0.01
CA SER A 261 9.52 27.36 0.07
C SER A 261 10.95 27.67 -0.42
N CYS A 262 11.51 26.80 -1.25
CA CYS A 262 12.86 26.93 -1.75
C CYS A 262 12.96 28.00 -2.84
N GLY A 263 14.07 28.74 -2.91
CA GLY A 263 14.32 29.73 -3.97
C GLY A 263 14.67 29.10 -5.32
N ASP A 264 14.73 29.91 -6.37
CA ASP A 264 14.98 29.47 -7.77
C ASP A 264 16.33 28.75 -7.98
N LYS A 265 17.23 28.82 -6.99
CA LYS A 265 18.58 28.21 -6.98
C LYS A 265 18.62 26.92 -6.15
N SER A 266 17.57 26.11 -6.23
CA SER A 266 17.45 24.90 -5.43
C SER A 266 16.64 23.79 -6.09
N LEU A 267 16.82 22.58 -5.58
CA LEU A 267 15.99 21.42 -5.84
C LEU A 267 15.28 21.02 -4.55
N CYS A 268 13.95 20.95 -4.58
CA CYS A 268 13.19 20.53 -3.41
C CYS A 268 13.18 19.01 -3.24
N ASN A 269 13.51 18.53 -2.04
CA ASN A 269 13.30 17.15 -1.65
C ASN A 269 11.81 16.83 -1.54
N LYS A 270 11.33 15.87 -2.34
CA LYS A 270 9.92 15.47 -2.40
C LYS A 270 9.40 14.80 -1.13
N MET A 271 10.26 14.21 -0.31
CA MET A 271 9.85 13.51 0.91
C MET A 271 9.64 14.47 2.07
N ASN A 272 10.60 15.36 2.32
CA ASN A 272 10.64 16.18 3.54
C ASN A 272 10.65 17.70 3.30
N GLY A 273 10.70 18.14 2.04
CA GLY A 273 10.67 19.56 1.68
C GLY A 273 11.98 20.30 1.87
N SER A 274 13.08 19.61 2.23
CA SER A 274 14.39 20.25 2.37
C SER A 274 14.92 20.74 1.02
N CYS A 275 15.51 21.93 1.01
CA CYS A 275 16.06 22.53 -0.20
C CYS A 275 17.52 22.08 -0.41
N TYR A 276 17.80 21.43 -1.53
CA TYR A 276 19.16 21.16 -1.98
C TYR A 276 19.62 22.33 -2.83
N CYS A 277 20.54 23.12 -2.31
CA CYS A 277 21.05 24.28 -3.04
C CYS A 277 21.91 23.83 -4.21
N VAL A 278 21.81 24.54 -5.34
CA VAL A 278 22.85 24.43 -6.37
C VAL A 278 24.21 24.82 -5.74
N PRO A 279 25.33 24.34 -6.31
CA PRO A 279 26.65 24.86 -5.96
C PRO A 279 26.65 26.40 -5.92
N GLU A 280 27.53 27.01 -5.13
CA GLU A 280 27.60 28.48 -4.93
C GLU A 280 26.47 29.12 -4.09
N TRP A 281 25.42 28.38 -3.67
CA TRP A 281 24.32 28.93 -2.85
C TRP A 281 24.14 28.18 -1.51
N THR A 282 23.67 28.90 -0.49
CA THR A 282 23.48 28.39 0.88
C THR A 282 22.25 29.00 1.56
N GLY A 283 22.06 28.63 2.83
CA GLY A 283 20.87 28.97 3.64
C GLY A 283 19.71 27.99 3.45
N ASP A 284 18.75 28.02 4.38
CA ASP A 284 17.66 27.03 4.44
C ASP A 284 16.78 27.01 3.17
N ASN A 285 16.67 28.15 2.48
CA ASN A 285 15.92 28.29 1.22
C ASN A 285 16.82 28.54 0.00
N CYS A 286 18.15 28.36 0.12
CA CYS A 286 19.12 28.56 -0.96
C CYS A 286 19.07 29.96 -1.59
N ASN A 287 18.81 30.97 -0.76
CA ASN A 287 18.71 32.36 -1.16
C ASN A 287 19.91 33.19 -0.69
N GLN A 288 20.88 32.56 -0.02
CA GLN A 288 22.10 33.21 0.42
C GLN A 288 23.22 32.81 -0.53
N ASP A 289 23.87 33.81 -1.09
CA ASP A 289 25.07 33.64 -1.89
C ASP A 289 26.23 33.19 -0.99
N ILE A 290 27.05 32.23 -1.47
CA ILE A 290 28.25 31.83 -0.75
C ILE A 290 29.34 32.86 -1.06
N ASP A 291 29.75 33.65 -0.07
CA ASP A 291 30.90 34.54 -0.24
C ASP A 291 32.21 33.72 -0.26
N GLU A 292 32.70 33.39 -1.46
CA GLU A 292 33.93 32.61 -1.62
C GLU A 292 35.16 33.36 -1.13
N CYS A 293 35.13 34.69 -1.17
CA CYS A 293 36.20 35.56 -0.70
C CYS A 293 36.37 35.46 0.81
N VAL A 294 35.27 35.46 1.57
CA VAL A 294 35.30 35.30 3.03
C VAL A 294 35.64 33.87 3.43
N ARG A 295 35.14 32.88 2.68
CA ARG A 295 35.38 31.46 2.99
C ARG A 295 36.75 30.94 2.53
N GLY A 296 37.49 31.72 1.74
CA GLY A 296 38.79 31.33 1.21
C GLY A 296 38.75 30.20 0.19
N ILE A 297 37.62 30.04 -0.52
CA ILE A 297 37.41 28.99 -1.53
C ILE A 297 37.53 29.53 -2.97
N HIS A 298 38.32 30.60 -3.15
CA HIS A 298 38.60 31.22 -4.43
C HIS A 298 40.01 30.88 -4.96
N THR A 299 40.23 31.03 -6.26
CA THR A 299 41.54 30.80 -6.90
C THR A 299 42.33 32.08 -7.18
N CYS A 300 41.89 33.24 -6.68
CA CYS A 300 42.61 34.51 -6.86
C CYS A 300 44.00 34.45 -6.22
N ASP A 301 45.02 34.90 -6.97
CA ASP A 301 46.42 34.82 -6.53
C ASP A 301 46.93 36.18 -6.06
N GLU A 302 47.04 36.34 -4.73
CA GLU A 302 47.56 37.56 -4.11
C GLU A 302 48.99 37.90 -4.58
N ARG A 303 49.80 36.90 -4.92
CA ARG A 303 51.18 37.12 -5.42
C ARG A 303 51.21 37.74 -6.81
N LYS A 304 50.09 37.70 -7.51
CA LYS A 304 49.87 38.31 -8.83
C LYS A 304 49.05 39.59 -8.74
N TYR A 305 48.93 40.18 -7.54
CA TYR A 305 48.17 41.41 -7.29
C TYR A 305 46.68 41.28 -7.60
N GLU A 306 46.11 40.08 -7.45
CA GLU A 306 44.68 39.85 -7.56
C GLU A 306 44.00 39.90 -6.18
N LYS A 307 42.84 40.55 -6.11
CA LYS A 307 41.93 40.54 -4.97
C LYS A 307 40.62 39.87 -5.35
N CYS A 308 40.08 39.06 -4.45
CA CYS A 308 38.78 38.45 -4.63
C CYS A 308 37.67 39.48 -4.46
N GLN A 309 36.67 39.45 -5.36
CA GLN A 309 35.43 40.21 -5.24
C GLN A 309 34.25 39.25 -5.39
N ASN A 310 33.41 39.20 -4.37
CA ASN A 310 32.22 38.36 -4.35
C ASN A 310 31.16 38.85 -5.36
N THR A 311 30.45 37.93 -6.00
CA THR A 311 29.37 38.19 -6.95
C THR A 311 28.22 37.20 -6.75
N PRO A 312 26.95 37.53 -7.05
CA PRO A 312 25.88 36.56 -6.89
C PRO A 312 26.10 35.29 -7.75
N GLY A 313 26.27 34.14 -7.08
CA GLY A 313 26.55 32.84 -7.69
C GLY A 313 28.03 32.60 -8.00
N GLY A 314 28.97 33.31 -7.37
CA GLY A 314 30.41 33.06 -7.53
C GLY A 314 31.31 34.23 -7.14
N TYR A 315 32.55 34.21 -7.61
CA TYR A 315 33.48 35.32 -7.37
C TYR A 315 34.24 35.70 -8.64
N GLN A 316 34.78 36.91 -8.64
CA GLN A 316 35.71 37.40 -9.65
C GLN A 316 37.01 37.87 -9.01
N CYS A 317 38.14 37.52 -9.63
CA CYS A 317 39.44 38.06 -9.24
C CYS A 317 39.65 39.38 -9.99
N THR A 318 39.80 40.48 -9.25
CA THR A 318 40.06 41.82 -9.79
C THR A 318 41.47 42.27 -9.40
N CYS A 319 42.03 43.26 -10.07
CA CYS A 319 43.35 43.75 -9.72
C CYS A 319 43.32 44.66 -8.49
N MET A 320 44.37 44.60 -7.68
CA MET A 320 44.62 45.55 -6.60
C MET A 320 44.80 46.97 -7.15
N GLU A 321 44.60 47.97 -6.29
CA GLU A 321 44.72 49.38 -6.67
C GLU A 321 46.12 49.68 -7.25
N GLY A 322 46.17 50.36 -8.40
CA GLY A 322 47.42 50.63 -9.12
C GLY A 322 47.83 49.55 -10.14
N TYR A 323 47.01 48.51 -10.33
CA TYR A 323 47.26 47.43 -11.29
C TYR A 323 46.06 47.20 -12.23
N LEU A 324 46.31 46.82 -13.49
CA LEU A 324 45.27 46.47 -14.48
C LEU A 324 45.55 45.11 -15.14
N ARG A 325 44.49 44.37 -15.51
CA ARG A 325 44.61 43.06 -16.17
C ARG A 325 44.99 43.27 -17.65
N GLY A 326 46.09 42.67 -18.08
CA GLY A 326 46.56 42.75 -19.47
C GLY A 326 45.64 41.99 -20.45
N CYS A 327 45.70 42.34 -21.75
CA CYS A 327 44.90 41.69 -22.80
C CYS A 327 45.45 40.30 -23.18
N ASP A 328 46.78 40.13 -23.27
CA ASP A 328 47.41 38.86 -23.67
C ASP A 328 47.87 37.96 -22.51
N SER A 329 47.96 38.49 -21.29
CA SER A 329 48.15 37.67 -20.09
C SER A 329 47.13 38.11 -19.05
N CYS A 330 46.37 37.16 -18.51
CA CYS A 330 45.36 37.39 -17.48
C CYS A 330 45.96 37.85 -16.12
N LEU A 331 47.12 38.49 -16.13
CA LEU A 331 47.91 38.93 -14.98
C LEU A 331 47.74 40.45 -14.77
N CYS A 332 47.74 40.88 -13.51
CA CYS A 332 47.66 42.29 -13.15
C CYS A 332 49.06 42.95 -13.26
N GLY A 333 49.16 44.02 -14.06
CA GLY A 333 50.38 44.78 -14.32
C GLY A 333 50.39 46.14 -13.62
N ALA A 334 51.55 46.58 -13.12
CA ALA A 334 51.71 47.88 -12.48
C ALA A 334 51.51 49.05 -13.47
N ILE A 335 51.04 50.19 -12.99
CA ILE A 335 50.92 51.43 -13.77
C ILE A 335 52.24 52.22 -13.67
N LYS A 336 52.79 52.70 -14.81
CA LYS A 336 53.97 53.60 -14.84
C LYS A 336 53.52 55.01 -15.22
N ASN A 337 54.01 56.02 -14.50
CA ASN A 337 53.77 57.43 -14.81
C ASN A 337 55.04 58.05 -15.41
N HIS A 338 54.88 58.86 -16.46
CA HIS A 338 55.94 59.60 -17.11
C HIS A 338 55.56 61.08 -17.21
N ASP A 339 56.47 61.97 -16.83
CA ASP A 339 56.27 63.41 -16.98
C ASP A 339 56.86 63.87 -18.31
N LEU A 340 56.03 64.48 -19.15
CA LEU A 340 56.39 64.93 -20.48
C LEU A 340 56.22 66.45 -20.61
N THR A 341 57.20 67.10 -21.22
CA THR A 341 57.10 68.49 -21.65
C THR A 341 57.19 68.53 -23.17
N ILE A 342 56.17 69.07 -23.83
CA ILE A 342 56.16 69.27 -25.28
C ILE A 342 56.09 70.76 -25.61
N VAL A 343 56.95 71.17 -26.55
CA VAL A 343 56.99 72.53 -27.09
C VAL A 343 56.37 72.51 -28.47
N PHE A 344 55.32 73.30 -28.69
CA PHE A 344 54.61 73.39 -29.98
C PHE A 344 54.91 74.69 -30.70
N ASN A 345 55.05 74.62 -32.03
CA ASN A 345 55.09 75.81 -32.87
C ASN A 345 53.68 76.31 -33.19
N TYR A 346 53.05 76.96 -32.21
CA TYR A 346 51.72 77.54 -32.35
C TYR A 346 51.70 78.99 -31.90
N ASN A 347 51.13 79.86 -32.73
CA ASN A 347 50.94 81.25 -32.38
C ASN A 347 49.76 81.40 -31.41
N ALA A 348 50.06 81.41 -30.12
CA ALA A 348 49.10 81.53 -29.03
C ALA A 348 48.74 83.00 -28.69
N ALA A 349 49.03 83.99 -29.54
CA ALA A 349 48.78 85.40 -29.23
C ALA A 349 47.30 85.73 -28.99
N SER A 350 46.38 84.91 -29.51
CA SER A 350 44.93 85.04 -29.30
C SER A 350 44.43 84.33 -28.03
N LEU A 351 45.28 83.62 -27.29
CA LEU A 351 44.92 82.90 -26.08
C LEU A 351 45.30 83.70 -24.83
N ASN A 352 44.36 83.84 -23.89
CA ASN A 352 44.62 84.47 -22.60
C ASN A 352 45.26 83.46 -21.64
N LEU A 353 46.59 83.41 -21.64
CA LEU A 353 47.40 82.46 -20.85
C LEU A 353 48.14 83.13 -19.67
N ASP A 354 47.95 84.43 -19.48
CA ASP A 354 48.71 85.22 -18.51
C ASP A 354 48.20 85.00 -17.06
N ASP A 355 46.91 84.65 -16.87
CA ASP A 355 46.33 84.26 -15.58
C ASP A 355 45.93 82.78 -15.51
N LYS A 356 46.73 82.00 -14.77
CA LYS A 356 46.55 80.55 -14.56
C LYS A 356 45.30 80.17 -13.76
N PHE A 357 44.67 81.11 -13.07
CA PHE A 357 43.47 80.86 -12.27
C PHE A 357 42.17 81.22 -13.01
N SER A 358 42.28 81.89 -14.16
CA SER A 358 41.16 82.26 -15.00
C SER A 358 40.39 81.04 -15.54
N ASN A 359 39.08 81.21 -15.75
CA ASN A 359 38.26 80.16 -16.38
C ASN A 359 38.67 79.90 -17.84
N ASP A 360 39.20 80.92 -18.53
CA ASP A 360 39.70 80.80 -19.91
C ASP A 360 40.93 79.89 -19.96
N TYR A 361 41.87 80.04 -19.02
CA TYR A 361 43.02 79.14 -18.88
C TYR A 361 42.57 77.71 -18.57
N LYS A 362 41.67 77.51 -17.60
CA LYS A 362 41.15 76.17 -17.23
C LYS A 362 40.42 75.49 -18.40
N THR A 363 39.64 76.24 -19.17
CA THR A 363 38.93 75.73 -20.35
C THR A 363 39.92 75.34 -21.43
N THR A 364 40.94 76.18 -21.66
CA THR A 364 42.01 75.92 -22.64
C THR A 364 42.82 74.67 -22.26
N VAL A 365 43.19 74.52 -20.99
CA VAL A 365 43.84 73.32 -20.45
C VAL A 365 43.01 72.07 -20.70
N THR A 366 41.70 72.11 -20.42
CA THR A 366 40.81 70.96 -20.62
C THR A 366 40.67 70.58 -22.10
N GLN A 367 40.57 71.57 -23.00
CA GLN A 367 40.47 71.33 -24.44
C GLN A 367 41.77 70.75 -25.02
N VAL A 368 42.92 71.30 -24.63
CA VAL A 368 44.24 70.80 -25.03
C VAL A 368 44.45 69.38 -24.50
N GLN A 369 44.06 69.11 -23.24
CA GLN A 369 44.15 67.79 -22.64
C GLN A 369 43.37 66.73 -23.43
N LEU A 370 42.12 66.99 -23.79
CA LEU A 370 41.30 66.06 -24.55
C LEU A 370 41.88 65.78 -25.94
N GLN A 371 42.34 66.81 -26.65
CA GLN A 371 42.90 66.66 -27.99
C GLN A 371 44.23 65.91 -27.98
N LEU A 372 45.10 66.20 -27.00
CA LEU A 372 46.34 65.45 -26.79
C LEU A 372 46.06 64.00 -26.43
N GLU A 373 45.11 63.73 -25.54
CA GLU A 373 44.74 62.38 -25.16
C GLU A 373 44.25 61.55 -26.35
N ILE A 374 43.43 62.13 -27.23
CA ILE A 374 42.99 61.50 -28.48
C ILE A 374 44.17 61.22 -29.41
N SER A 375 45.04 62.22 -29.63
CA SER A 375 46.20 62.08 -30.52
C SER A 375 47.17 61.01 -30.01
N LEU A 376 47.40 60.98 -28.70
CA LEU A 376 48.28 60.04 -28.02
C LEU A 376 47.69 58.61 -28.04
N LYS A 377 46.40 58.44 -27.71
CA LYS A 377 45.72 57.15 -27.78
C LYS A 377 45.63 56.59 -29.20
N SER A 378 45.57 57.45 -30.23
CA SER A 378 45.60 57.00 -31.62
C SER A 378 46.94 56.35 -32.03
N SER A 379 48.02 56.70 -31.33
CA SER A 379 49.38 56.19 -31.60
C SER A 379 49.77 55.01 -30.70
N MET A 380 49.25 54.98 -29.46
CA MET A 380 49.43 53.88 -28.52
C MET A 380 48.20 53.72 -27.62
N ASN A 381 47.49 52.59 -27.78
CA ASN A 381 46.30 52.29 -26.98
C ASN A 381 46.61 52.07 -25.49
N SER A 382 47.88 51.86 -25.12
CA SER A 382 48.34 51.61 -23.74
C SER A 382 48.36 52.85 -22.84
N ILE A 383 48.07 54.03 -23.39
CA ILE A 383 47.96 55.29 -22.64
C ILE A 383 46.61 55.30 -21.91
N ILE A 384 46.66 55.29 -20.57
CA ILE A 384 45.48 55.25 -19.72
C ILE A 384 44.85 56.64 -19.66
N SER A 385 45.65 57.66 -19.32
CA SER A 385 45.22 59.05 -19.23
C SER A 385 46.38 60.01 -19.47
N VAL A 386 46.02 61.25 -19.84
CA VAL A 386 46.95 62.36 -20.06
C VAL A 386 46.44 63.53 -19.23
N THR A 387 47.29 64.12 -18.40
CA THR A 387 46.92 65.26 -17.55
C THR A 387 47.79 66.45 -17.88
N VAL A 388 47.22 67.55 -18.37
CA VAL A 388 47.97 68.77 -18.67
C VAL A 388 48.27 69.50 -17.35
N ILE A 389 49.55 69.61 -17.01
CA ILE A 389 50.08 70.23 -15.79
C ILE A 389 50.10 71.75 -15.95
N SER A 390 50.62 72.27 -17.07
CA SER A 390 50.70 73.72 -17.29
C SER A 390 50.84 74.11 -18.76
N ILE A 391 50.39 75.33 -19.10
CA ILE A 391 50.54 75.92 -20.43
C ILE A 391 51.25 77.28 -20.29
N ARG A 392 52.26 77.58 -21.13
CA ARG A 392 53.03 78.84 -21.09
C ARG A 392 53.04 79.57 -22.44
N LYS A 393 53.12 80.92 -22.38
CA LYS A 393 53.11 81.84 -23.54
C LYS A 393 54.47 81.87 -24.25
N GLY A 394 54.43 82.00 -25.59
CA GLY A 394 55.59 81.93 -26.49
C GLY A 394 55.21 81.12 -27.73
N SER A 395 56.04 80.15 -28.08
CA SER A 395 55.62 78.92 -28.79
C SER A 395 54.95 78.04 -27.73
N LEU A 396 53.65 77.77 -27.84
CA LEU A 396 52.84 77.09 -26.82
C LEU A 396 53.59 75.90 -26.16
N ILE A 397 54.04 76.05 -24.91
CA ILE A 397 54.69 74.96 -24.14
C ILE A 397 53.62 74.31 -23.27
N VAL A 398 53.50 72.99 -23.35
CA VAL A 398 52.55 72.20 -22.57
C VAL A 398 53.32 71.16 -21.76
N ASP A 399 53.27 71.32 -20.43
CA ASP A 399 53.72 70.29 -19.49
C ASP A 399 52.55 69.35 -19.22
N TYR A 400 52.75 68.04 -19.26
CA TYR A 400 51.72 67.05 -18.96
C TYR A 400 52.29 65.76 -18.38
N SER A 401 51.47 65.03 -17.62
CA SER A 401 51.81 63.71 -17.08
C SER A 401 51.02 62.63 -17.82
N VAL A 402 51.69 61.55 -18.22
CA VAL A 402 51.08 60.40 -18.90
C VAL A 402 51.13 59.19 -18.01
N VAL A 403 49.99 58.53 -17.90
CA VAL A 403 49.83 57.28 -17.16
C VAL A 403 49.78 56.14 -18.17
N LEU A 404 50.73 55.21 -18.08
CA LEU A 404 50.87 54.05 -18.96
C LEU A 404 50.56 52.75 -18.22
N ASN A 405 49.95 51.80 -18.92
CA ASN A 405 49.85 50.43 -18.43
C ASN A 405 51.17 49.68 -18.69
N ALA A 406 51.92 49.29 -17.64
CA ALA A 406 53.27 48.71 -17.82
C ALA A 406 53.26 47.30 -18.44
N THR A 407 52.13 46.59 -18.47
CA THR A 407 52.04 45.26 -19.12
C THR A 407 51.98 45.31 -20.64
N LEU A 408 51.78 46.47 -21.26
CA LEU A 408 51.62 46.61 -22.71
C LEU A 408 52.84 47.22 -23.43
N GLU A 409 54.00 47.35 -22.76
CA GLU A 409 55.26 47.70 -23.43
C GLU A 409 55.67 46.68 -24.53
N HIS A 410 55.00 45.52 -24.59
CA HIS A 410 55.27 44.43 -25.54
C HIS A 410 54.23 44.20 -26.64
N GLU A 411 53.01 44.75 -26.58
CA GLU A 411 51.94 44.38 -27.54
C GLU A 411 51.91 45.24 -28.81
N SER A 412 52.24 46.52 -28.72
CA SER A 412 52.48 47.33 -29.92
C SER A 412 53.97 47.29 -30.21
N ASN A 413 54.37 46.86 -31.41
CA ASN A 413 55.75 46.85 -31.95
C ASN A 413 56.50 48.22 -31.92
N LYS A 414 55.99 49.21 -31.17
CA LYS A 414 56.52 50.54 -30.93
C LYS A 414 56.66 50.74 -29.42
N SER A 415 57.88 50.97 -28.95
CA SER A 415 58.12 51.41 -27.58
C SER A 415 57.49 52.79 -27.31
N PHE A 416 57.23 53.14 -26.04
CA PHE A 416 56.77 54.49 -25.65
C PHE A 416 57.66 55.59 -26.27
N HIS A 417 58.97 55.35 -26.32
CA HIS A 417 59.93 56.23 -27.00
C HIS A 417 59.68 56.33 -28.52
N ALA A 418 59.29 55.25 -29.20
CA ALA A 418 58.91 55.30 -30.61
C ALA A 418 57.62 56.08 -30.87
N VAL A 419 56.69 56.11 -29.90
CA VAL A 419 55.46 56.91 -29.99
C VAL A 419 55.78 58.40 -29.85
N LEU A 420 56.62 58.79 -28.88
CA LEU A 420 57.09 60.17 -28.74
C LEU A 420 57.80 60.67 -30.01
N ARG A 421 58.57 59.79 -30.68
CA ARG A 421 59.16 60.12 -31.98
C ARG A 421 58.14 60.30 -33.10
N ASP A 422 57.14 59.41 -33.20
CA ASP A 422 56.08 59.55 -34.20
C ASP A 422 55.32 60.89 -34.06
N ILE A 423 55.15 61.36 -32.82
CA ILE A 423 54.56 62.66 -32.50
C ILE A 423 55.48 63.83 -32.87
N LEU A 424 56.78 63.71 -32.60
CA LEU A 424 57.78 64.69 -33.01
C LEU A 424 57.79 64.85 -34.55
N ASP A 425 57.70 63.73 -35.28
CA ASP A 425 57.76 63.72 -36.75
C ASP A 425 56.44 64.16 -37.42
N LYS A 426 55.29 63.67 -36.93
CA LYS A 426 53.98 63.94 -37.56
C LYS A 426 53.29 65.20 -37.05
N GLY A 427 53.73 65.72 -35.90
CA GLY A 427 53.01 66.75 -35.17
C GLY A 427 51.71 66.24 -34.54
N VAL A 428 50.94 67.16 -33.97
CA VAL A 428 49.63 66.85 -33.36
C VAL A 428 48.56 67.76 -33.93
N ILE A 429 47.30 67.40 -33.76
CA ILE A 429 46.18 68.27 -34.09
C ILE A 429 45.75 68.99 -32.80
N LEU A 430 45.89 70.32 -32.78
CA LEU A 430 45.38 71.18 -31.71
C LEU A 430 44.46 72.24 -32.32
N PHE A 431 43.30 72.46 -31.69
CA PHE A 431 42.26 73.37 -32.16
C PHE A 431 41.89 73.12 -33.63
N GLU A 432 41.72 71.85 -34.00
CA GLU A 432 41.37 71.40 -35.36
C GLU A 432 42.40 71.77 -36.45
N LYS A 433 43.62 72.15 -36.06
CA LYS A 433 44.72 72.47 -36.97
C LYS A 433 45.93 71.60 -36.71
N PRO A 434 46.68 71.19 -37.75
CA PRO A 434 47.95 70.52 -37.57
C PRO A 434 48.97 71.51 -36.99
N VAL A 435 49.61 71.13 -35.89
CA VAL A 435 50.62 71.90 -35.18
C VAL A 435 51.90 71.09 -35.13
N SER A 436 53.01 71.68 -35.58
CA SER A 436 54.31 71.03 -35.50
C SER A 436 54.86 71.07 -34.08
N VAL A 437 55.48 69.97 -33.68
CA VAL A 437 56.18 69.84 -32.41
C VAL A 437 57.62 70.29 -32.62
N LEU A 438 58.10 71.18 -31.77
CA LEU A 438 59.48 71.68 -31.79
C LEU A 438 60.39 70.78 -30.98
N ASP A 439 59.92 70.31 -29.83
CA ASP A 439 60.72 69.55 -28.87
C ASP A 439 59.83 68.74 -27.93
N ILE A 440 60.34 67.59 -27.46
CA ILE A 440 59.70 66.71 -26.48
C ILE A 440 60.76 66.29 -25.45
N THR A 441 60.49 66.53 -24.18
CA THR A 441 61.29 66.04 -23.05
C THR A 441 60.48 65.04 -22.22
N SER A 442 61.04 63.88 -21.91
CA SER A 442 60.43 62.85 -21.04
C SER A 442 61.29 62.62 -19.82
N ASP A 443 60.71 62.79 -18.63
CA ASP A 443 61.37 62.64 -17.33
C ASP A 443 62.70 63.41 -17.23
N GLY A 444 62.77 64.56 -17.91
CA GLY A 444 63.96 65.42 -17.98
C GLY A 444 64.99 65.03 -19.06
N TYR A 445 64.68 64.11 -19.98
CA TYR A 445 65.54 63.74 -21.10
C TYR A 445 64.94 64.14 -22.45
N GLN A 446 65.75 64.74 -23.34
CA GLN A 446 65.32 65.16 -24.67
C GLN A 446 65.08 63.95 -25.58
N VAL A 447 63.96 63.98 -26.33
CA VAL A 447 63.65 63.00 -27.37
C VAL A 447 64.25 63.49 -28.69
N THR A 448 65.26 62.79 -29.19
CA THR A 448 65.93 63.16 -30.45
C THR A 448 65.52 62.25 -31.62
N ASN A 449 65.84 62.64 -32.87
CA ASN A 449 65.62 61.81 -34.07
C ASN A 449 66.47 60.52 -34.10
N SER A 450 67.35 60.33 -33.12
CA SER A 450 68.16 59.12 -32.96
C SER A 450 67.54 58.19 -31.91
N THR A 451 68.03 56.96 -31.77
CA THR A 451 67.54 56.00 -30.75
C THR A 451 67.92 56.32 -29.31
N CYS A 452 68.43 57.52 -29.02
CA CYS A 452 69.00 57.87 -27.72
C CYS A 452 68.26 59.04 -27.06
N MET A 453 68.13 58.96 -25.74
CA MET A 453 67.64 60.04 -24.87
C MET A 453 68.83 60.59 -24.09
N CYS A 454 69.20 61.85 -24.33
CA CYS A 454 70.35 62.49 -23.70
C CYS A 454 69.90 63.70 -22.89
N ARG A 455 70.73 64.16 -21.94
CA ARG A 455 70.48 65.43 -21.24
C ARG A 455 70.77 66.61 -22.15
N ASP A 456 70.18 67.77 -21.87
CA ASP A 456 70.33 69.01 -22.66
C ASP A 456 71.78 69.45 -22.93
N THR A 457 72.74 68.96 -22.14
CA THR A 457 74.18 69.26 -22.25
C THR A 457 74.98 68.23 -23.07
N GLU A 458 74.31 67.25 -23.67
CA GLU A 458 74.93 66.10 -24.33
C GLU A 458 74.45 65.93 -25.76
N GLU A 459 75.36 65.64 -26.69
CA GLU A 459 75.05 65.31 -28.08
C GLU A 459 74.95 63.79 -28.24
N CYS A 460 73.99 63.36 -29.04
CA CYS A 460 73.83 61.95 -29.38
C CYS A 460 74.67 61.59 -30.61
N ILE A 461 75.53 60.57 -30.47
CA ILE A 461 76.31 60.03 -31.58
C ILE A 461 75.76 58.65 -31.97
N VAL A 462 75.36 58.52 -33.24
CA VAL A 462 74.85 57.27 -33.81
C VAL A 462 76.03 56.51 -34.46
N GLY A 463 76.51 55.46 -33.81
CA GLY A 463 77.39 54.45 -34.42
C GLY A 463 76.56 53.34 -35.11
N SER A 464 77.22 52.46 -35.87
CA SER A 464 76.54 51.39 -36.61
C SER A 464 75.77 50.41 -35.72
N ASP A 465 76.16 50.23 -34.45
CA ASP A 465 75.51 49.27 -33.53
C ASP A 465 75.32 49.76 -32.08
N THR A 466 75.70 51.00 -31.74
CA THR A 466 75.47 51.59 -30.41
C THR A 466 75.28 53.10 -30.48
N THR A 467 74.31 53.61 -29.74
CA THR A 467 74.06 55.04 -29.53
C THR A 467 74.59 55.46 -28.15
N ILE A 468 75.40 56.52 -28.10
CA ILE A 468 76.06 56.99 -26.87
C ILE A 468 75.84 58.51 -26.73
N CYS A 469 75.44 58.97 -25.55
CA CYS A 469 75.38 60.39 -25.19
C CYS A 469 76.78 60.89 -24.77
N ARG A 470 77.25 61.99 -25.37
CA ARG A 470 78.55 62.60 -25.05
C ARG A 470 78.39 64.06 -24.66
N SER A 471 79.03 64.49 -23.57
CA SER A 471 79.01 65.90 -23.14
C SER A 471 79.68 66.82 -24.16
N VAL A 472 79.01 67.92 -24.53
CA VAL A 472 79.54 68.92 -25.47
C VAL A 472 80.46 69.90 -24.73
N ILE A 473 81.69 70.08 -25.20
CA ILE A 473 82.57 71.17 -24.75
C ILE A 473 82.24 72.42 -25.58
N LEU A 474 81.59 73.40 -24.96
CA LEU A 474 81.22 74.68 -25.56
C LEU A 474 82.45 75.45 -26.08
N ASN A 475 82.60 75.56 -27.40
CA ASN A 475 83.36 76.64 -28.02
C ASN A 475 82.39 77.78 -28.36
N LEU A 476 82.49 78.89 -27.62
CA LEU A 476 81.69 80.10 -27.84
C LEU A 476 81.81 80.57 -29.29
N ARG A 477 80.68 80.59 -30.00
CA ARG A 477 80.49 81.38 -31.22
C ARG A 477 79.32 82.33 -30.95
N VAL A 478 79.64 83.59 -30.66
CA VAL A 478 78.65 84.66 -30.47
C VAL A 478 78.10 85.03 -31.84
N HIS A 479 76.82 84.79 -32.08
CA HIS A 479 76.07 85.39 -33.19
C HIS A 479 75.17 86.50 -32.62
N PHE A 480 75.45 87.73 -33.01
CA PHE A 480 74.53 88.87 -32.84
C PHE A 480 73.57 88.89 -34.03
N GLU A 481 72.27 88.96 -33.78
CA GLU A 481 71.33 89.59 -34.71
C GLU A 481 70.67 90.80 -34.02
N GLN A 482 70.84 91.95 -34.69
CA GLN A 482 70.47 93.28 -34.25
C GLN A 482 68.97 93.51 -34.31
N TRP A 483 68.43 94.10 -33.25
CA TRP A 483 67.22 94.92 -33.29
C TRP A 483 67.55 96.25 -33.98
N LEU A 484 66.78 96.62 -35.01
CA LEU A 484 66.74 98.00 -35.53
C LEU A 484 65.27 98.43 -35.64
N ASN A 485 64.79 99.07 -34.57
CA ASN A 485 63.69 100.01 -34.62
C ASN A 485 64.20 101.33 -35.22
N VAL A 486 63.52 101.86 -36.23
CA VAL A 486 63.54 103.30 -36.52
C VAL A 486 62.11 103.74 -36.78
N ASN A 487 61.59 104.58 -35.88
CA ASN A 487 60.43 105.42 -36.09
C ASN A 487 60.79 106.57 -37.04
N LEU A 488 59.95 106.81 -38.06
CA LEU A 488 59.45 108.12 -38.46
C LEU A 488 58.16 107.95 -39.25
#